data_AF-A0A0M3JJ40-F1
#
_entry.id   AF-A0A0M3JJ40-F1
#
_cell.length_a   1.000
_cell.length_b   1.000
_cell.length_c   1.000
_cell.angle_alpha   90.00
_cell.angle_beta   90.00
_cell.angle_gamma   90.00
#
_symmetry.space_group_name_H-M   'P 1'
#
loop_
_entity.id
_entity.type
_entity.pdbx_description
1 polymer ?
#
loop_
_entity_poly.entity_id
_entity_poly.type
_entity_poly.pdbx_seq_one_letter_code
_entity_poly.pdbx_strand_id
1 'polypeptide(L)'
;MTSKGKELYNTIRRSLGSSSFNAATSSGGVNGVKYLGGSSSSKQWIHPPDILLNGRVEYSVKMLGTTEVSEPKGTHVIRDAIHAIRFQLQVEICRICF
;
A
#
# COMPACT_ATOMS: atom_id res chain seq x y z
N MET A 1 13.87 -35.15 32.37
CA MET A 1 12.78 -34.46 31.61
C MET A 1 12.46 -35.30 30.38
N THR A 2 11.39 -36.09 30.43
CA THR A 2 11.06 -37.13 29.45
C THR A 2 10.64 -36.50 28.11
N SER A 3 11.17 -37.00 26.99
CA SER A 3 11.01 -36.39 25.65
C SER A 3 9.55 -36.21 25.22
N LYS A 4 8.64 -37.04 25.74
CA LYS A 4 7.19 -37.00 25.46
C LYS A 4 6.53 -35.69 25.91
N GLY A 5 7.01 -35.07 26.98
CA GLY A 5 6.45 -33.79 27.47
C GLY A 5 6.73 -32.61 26.53
N LYS A 6 7.88 -32.62 25.84
CA LYS A 6 8.29 -31.53 24.95
C LYS A 6 7.57 -31.58 23.59
N GLU A 7 7.32 -32.79 23.09
CA GLU A 7 6.52 -33.04 21.88
C GLU A 7 5.06 -32.61 22.05
N LEU A 8 4.46 -32.92 23.21
CA LEU A 8 3.10 -32.49 23.53
C LEU A 8 2.99 -30.97 23.65
N TYR A 9 3.95 -30.32 24.30
CA TYR A 9 3.99 -28.86 24.41
C TYR A 9 4.12 -28.18 23.04
N ASN A 10 4.99 -28.67 22.16
CA ASN A 10 5.17 -28.11 20.82
C ASN A 10 3.96 -28.33 19.89
N THR A 11 3.25 -29.44 20.07
CA THR A 11 2.05 -29.76 19.28
C THR A 11 0.86 -28.89 19.70
N ILE A 12 0.62 -28.75 21.00
CA ILE A 12 -0.47 -27.89 21.52
C ILE A 12 -0.19 -26.41 21.24
N ARG A 13 1.08 -25.99 21.32
CA ARG A 13 1.48 -24.62 20.95
C ARG A 13 1.27 -24.31 19.47
N ARG A 14 1.41 -25.32 18.60
CA ARG A 14 1.11 -25.19 17.16
C ARG A 14 -0.38 -25.13 16.87
N SER A 15 -1.22 -25.84 17.63
CA SER A 15 -2.68 -25.87 17.38
C SER A 15 -3.42 -24.67 17.96
N LEU A 16 -2.97 -24.11 19.09
CA LEU A 16 -3.62 -22.96 19.73
C LEU A 16 -3.12 -21.59 19.19
N GLY A 17 -2.01 -21.57 18.44
CA GLY A 17 -1.41 -20.36 17.87
C GLY A 17 -2.03 -19.88 16.55
N SER A 18 -3.06 -20.55 16.03
CA SER A 18 -3.72 -20.18 14.79
C SER A 18 -5.24 -20.30 14.94
N SER A 19 -5.85 -19.23 15.43
CA SER A 19 -7.22 -18.90 15.05
C SER A 19 -7.25 -18.66 13.54
N SER A 20 -7.48 -19.71 12.75
CA SER A 20 -8.30 -19.71 11.53
C SER A 20 -8.25 -21.10 10.89
N PHE A 21 -9.36 -21.82 11.05
CA PHE A 21 -9.92 -22.88 10.22
C PHE A 21 -9.22 -23.08 8.86
N ASN A 22 -8.73 -24.29 8.60
CA ASN A 22 -8.59 -24.77 7.22
C ASN A 22 -9.10 -26.21 7.16
N ALA A 23 -10.34 -26.33 6.70
CA ALA A 23 -10.86 -27.55 6.13
C ALA A 23 -9.98 -27.91 4.91
N ALA A 24 -9.59 -29.18 4.81
CA ALA A 24 -8.96 -29.71 3.64
C ALA A 24 -9.95 -29.65 2.47
N THR A 25 -9.78 -28.65 1.60
CA THR A 25 -10.45 -28.59 0.29
C THR A 25 -9.37 -28.60 -0.78
N SER A 26 -9.25 -29.74 -1.45
CA SER A 26 -8.53 -29.87 -2.71
C SER A 26 -9.37 -29.25 -3.83
N SER A 27 -9.03 -28.04 -4.27
CA SER A 27 -9.43 -27.53 -5.58
C SER A 27 -8.63 -26.30 -5.99
N GLY A 28 -8.02 -26.39 -7.17
CA GLY A 28 -7.98 -25.31 -8.14
C GLY A 28 -7.07 -24.10 -7.87
N GLY A 29 -6.10 -23.92 -8.77
CA GLY A 29 -5.98 -22.63 -9.45
C GLY A 29 -5.03 -21.61 -8.84
N VAL A 30 -4.10 -21.21 -9.71
CA VAL A 30 -3.36 -19.94 -9.80
C VAL A 30 -2.27 -19.64 -8.76
N ASN A 31 -1.08 -19.41 -9.31
CA ASN A 31 0.17 -19.01 -8.69
C ASN A 31 0.01 -17.96 -7.58
N GLY A 32 0.02 -18.41 -6.33
CA GLY A 32 0.14 -17.55 -5.16
C GLY A 32 1.58 -17.09 -4.94
N VAL A 33 2.04 -16.10 -5.70
CA VAL A 33 3.27 -15.37 -5.36
C VAL A 33 2.96 -14.49 -4.16
N LYS A 34 3.42 -14.90 -2.97
CA LYS A 34 3.32 -14.12 -1.73
C LYS A 34 4.24 -12.89 -1.84
N TYR A 35 3.68 -11.71 -2.03
CA TYR A 35 4.38 -10.45 -1.76
C TYR A 35 4.47 -10.29 -0.23
N LEU A 36 5.47 -10.95 0.34
CA LEU A 36 5.74 -10.97 1.77
C LEU A 36 6.21 -9.57 2.18
N GLY A 37 5.31 -8.79 2.80
CA GLY A 37 5.69 -7.66 3.64
C GLY A 37 6.71 -8.14 4.67
N GLY A 38 7.98 -7.78 4.46
CA GLY A 38 9.09 -8.52 5.04
C GLY A 38 10.43 -7.82 4.89
N SER A 39 10.48 -6.53 5.24
CA SER A 39 11.62 -5.84 5.86
C SER A 39 11.39 -4.34 5.68
N SER A 40 11.32 -3.63 6.80
CA SER A 40 10.96 -2.22 7.01
C SER A 40 11.90 -1.18 6.37
N SER A 41 12.53 -1.49 5.24
CA SER A 41 13.53 -0.61 4.61
C SER A 41 13.74 -0.80 3.11
N SER A 42 13.06 -1.75 2.45
CA SER A 42 13.06 -1.85 0.99
C SER A 42 11.76 -1.30 0.43
N LYS A 43 11.83 -0.46 -0.62
CA LYS A 43 10.68 0.19 -1.28
C LYS A 43 9.65 -0.85 -1.74
N GLN A 44 8.74 -1.21 -0.84
CA GLN A 44 7.70 -2.18 -1.13
C GLN A 44 6.53 -1.45 -1.76
N TRP A 45 6.29 -1.77 -3.02
CA TRP A 45 5.12 -1.35 -3.76
C TRP A 45 3.89 -2.01 -3.13
N ILE A 46 2.84 -1.23 -2.92
CA ILE A 46 1.57 -1.70 -2.34
C ILE A 46 0.88 -2.70 -3.28
N HIS A 47 1.11 -2.56 -4.59
CA HIS A 47 0.52 -3.41 -5.62
C HIS A 47 1.57 -4.28 -6.30
N PRO A 48 1.21 -5.52 -6.67
CA PRO A 48 2.04 -6.36 -7.52
C PRO A 48 2.17 -5.76 -8.94
N PRO A 49 3.29 -6.02 -9.64
CA PRO A 49 3.54 -5.48 -10.98
C PRO A 49 2.46 -5.88 -12.00
N ASP A 50 1.88 -7.08 -11.87
CA ASP A 50 0.85 -7.57 -12.79
C ASP A 50 -0.42 -6.71 -12.77
N ILE A 51 -0.79 -6.18 -11.60
CA ILE A 51 -1.95 -5.28 -11.46
C ILE A 51 -1.65 -3.90 -12.03
N LEU A 52 -0.38 -3.43 -11.95
CA LEU A 52 0.03 -2.17 -12.55
C LEU A 52 0.10 -2.23 -14.08
N LEU A 53 0.41 -3.41 -14.65
CA LEU A 53 0.54 -3.60 -16.10
C LEU A 53 -0.79 -3.92 -16.78
N ASN A 54 -1.62 -4.78 -16.18
CA ASN A 54 -2.83 -5.31 -16.82
C ASN A 54 -4.14 -4.87 -16.17
N GLY A 55 -4.07 -4.23 -15.00
CA GLY A 55 -5.24 -3.83 -14.21
C GLY A 55 -5.49 -2.33 -14.22
N ARG A 56 -6.36 -1.88 -13.31
CA ARG A 56 -6.60 -0.48 -12.98
C ARG A 56 -6.48 -0.31 -11.47
N VAL A 57 -5.73 0.69 -11.03
CA VAL A 57 -5.63 1.09 -9.63
C VAL A 57 -6.31 2.45 -9.47
N GLU A 58 -7.32 2.50 -8.61
CA GLU A 58 -8.10 3.71 -8.35
C GLU A 58 -7.76 4.28 -6.98
N TYR A 59 -7.56 5.59 -6.94
CA TYR A 59 -7.32 6.35 -5.71
C TYR A 59 -8.27 7.54 -5.67
N SER A 60 -8.98 7.67 -4.55
CA SER A 60 -9.74 8.89 -4.25
C SER A 60 -8.78 9.98 -3.83
N VAL A 61 -8.58 10.98 -4.69
CA VAL A 61 -7.71 12.14 -4.43
C VAL A 61 -8.46 13.44 -4.70
N LYS A 62 -8.04 14.52 -4.03
CA LYS A 62 -8.52 15.87 -4.33
C LYS A 62 -7.60 16.51 -5.36
N MET A 63 -8.10 16.71 -6.58
CA MET A 63 -7.40 17.48 -7.60
C MET A 63 -7.43 18.97 -7.21
N LEU A 64 -6.25 19.58 -7.06
CA LEU A 64 -6.14 20.97 -6.62
C LEU A 64 -6.11 21.97 -7.79
N GLY A 65 -5.63 21.55 -8.96
CA GLY A 65 -5.49 22.40 -10.14
C GLY A 65 -4.26 22.01 -10.97
N THR A 66 -4.01 22.77 -12.02
CA THR A 66 -2.84 22.62 -12.89
C THR A 66 -2.12 23.95 -13.01
N THR A 67 -0.80 23.93 -13.22
CA THR A 67 0.02 25.13 -13.40
C THR A 67 1.05 24.85 -14.49
N GLU A 68 1.34 25.85 -15.30
CA GLU A 68 2.36 25.76 -16.34
C GLU A 68 3.75 25.84 -15.71
N VAL A 69 4.68 25.04 -16.23
CA VAL A 69 5.98 24.82 -15.62
C VAL A 69 7.04 24.83 -16.71
N SER A 70 8.17 25.49 -16.43
CA SER A 70 9.27 25.62 -17.39
C SER A 70 10.03 24.32 -17.64
N GLU A 71 10.23 23.49 -16.63
CA GLU A 71 10.98 22.23 -16.73
C GLU A 71 10.08 21.01 -16.62
N PRO A 72 10.28 19.97 -17.45
CA PRO A 72 9.43 18.78 -17.42
C PRO A 72 9.63 17.90 -16.18
N LYS A 73 10.75 18.04 -15.47
CA LYS A 73 11.13 17.21 -14.32
C LYS A 73 11.97 18.02 -13.33
N GLY A 74 11.70 17.86 -12.03
CA GLY A 74 12.53 18.45 -10.99
C GLY A 74 11.79 18.55 -9.66
N THR A 75 12.41 18.10 -8.57
CA THR A 75 11.75 18.15 -7.24
C THR A 75 11.57 19.58 -6.73
N HIS A 76 12.45 20.51 -7.13
CA HIS A 76 12.29 21.92 -6.79
C HIS A 76 11.06 22.51 -7.48
N VAL A 77 10.96 22.24 -8.77
CA VAL A 77 9.89 22.71 -9.63
C VAL A 77 8.51 22.22 -9.17
N ILE A 78 8.41 20.94 -8.76
CA ILE A 78 7.18 20.37 -8.21
C ILE A 78 6.77 21.10 -6.91
N ARG A 79 7.72 21.44 -6.03
CA ARG A 79 7.42 22.16 -4.79
C ARG A 79 6.87 23.56 -5.07
N ASP A 80 7.48 24.26 -6.01
CA ASP A 80 7.07 25.62 -6.36
C ASP A 80 5.69 25.62 -7.04
N ALA A 81 5.43 24.65 -7.91
CA ALA A 81 4.12 24.44 -8.52
C ALA A 81 3.01 24.20 -7.48
N ILE A 82 3.28 23.35 -6.47
CA ILE A 82 2.33 23.10 -5.38
C ILE A 82 2.07 24.38 -4.58
N HIS A 83 3.11 25.18 -4.30
CA HIS A 83 2.95 26.45 -3.60
C HIS A 83 2.08 27.45 -4.39
N ALA A 84 2.30 27.56 -5.70
CA ALA A 84 1.50 28.42 -6.57
C ALA A 84 0.01 28.02 -6.56
N ILE A 85 -0.28 26.72 -6.72
CA ILE A 85 -1.67 26.21 -6.72
C ILE A 85 -2.35 26.45 -5.37
N ARG A 86 -1.65 26.20 -4.26
CA ARG A 86 -2.21 26.43 -2.91
C ARG A 86 -2.52 27.91 -2.66
N PHE A 87 -1.65 28.80 -3.13
CA PHE A 87 -1.88 30.25 -3.02
C PHE A 87 -3.12 30.68 -3.82
N GLN A 88 -3.25 30.22 -5.07
CA GLN A 88 -4.43 30.50 -5.89
C GLN A 88 -5.72 30.05 -5.21
N LEU A 89 -5.76 28.82 -4.70
CA LEU A 89 -6.92 28.30 -3.98
C LEU A 89 -7.26 29.13 -2.74
N GLN A 90 -6.26 29.62 -2.00
CA GLN A 90 -6.49 30.45 -0.83
C GLN A 90 -7.04 31.84 -1.21
N VAL A 91 -6.54 32.42 -2.30
CA VAL A 91 -7.07 33.69 -2.83
C VAL A 91 -8.50 33.51 -3.37
N GLU A 92 -8.79 32.44 -4.09
CA GLU A 92 -10.14 32.13 -4.58
C GLU A 92 -11.14 31.90 -3.45
N ILE A 93 -10.76 31.12 -2.44
CA ILE A 93 -11.59 30.95 -1.23
C ILE A 93 -11.85 32.30 -0.55
N CYS A 94 -10.86 33.19 -0.50
CA CYS A 94 -11.04 34.51 0.10
C CYS A 94 -11.94 35.41 -0.75
N ARG A 95 -11.92 35.27 -2.08
CA ARG A 95 -12.83 35.99 -3.00
C ARG A 95 -14.29 35.53 -2.91
N ILE A 96 -14.55 34.28 -2.56
CA ILE A 96 -15.93 33.75 -2.41
C ILE A 96 -16.53 34.17 -1.05
N CYS A 97 -15.70 34.55 -0.09
CA CYS A 97 -16.14 34.97 1.25
C CYS A 97 -16.42 36.49 1.39
N PHE A 98 -16.42 37.27 0.31
CA PHE A 98 -16.71 38.72 0.31
C PHE A 98 -17.82 39.05 -0.70
#